data_AF-A0A3M1RHE2-F1
#
_entry.id   AF-A0A3M1RHE2-F1
#
_cell.length_a   1.000
_cell.length_b   1.000
_cell.length_c   1.000
_cell.angle_alpha   90.00
_cell.angle_beta   90.00
_cell.angle_gamma   90.00
#
_symmetry.space_group_name_H-M   'P 1'
#
loop_
_entity.id
_entity.type
_entity.pdbx_description
1 polymer ?
#
loop_
_entity_poly.entity_id
_entity_poly.type
_entity_poly.pdbx_seq_one_letter_code
_entity_poly.pdbx_strand_id
1 'polypeptide(L)'
;MLTKMATVDLFQVLRSRTRRDILKALMKREMHISGIAREFGISVPQASKHCRLLVEKGLVEKRTFGRTQVLRAKPDTLYRILEYFSDETEVEVPEGSNIIDALTQIAGVKIERRDERGFVTKIDGEEGFYIYEVNGRAPDVPMDRFRIKEDLTVEVKKILYVKKKKLDIKVKPGSR
;
A
#
# COMPACT_ATOMS: atom_id res chain seq x y z
N MET A 1 2.65 -12.70 12.49
CA MET A 1 1.56 -13.29 13.29
C MET A 1 0.62 -12.21 13.84
N LEU A 2 -0.45 -11.89 13.10
CA LEU A 2 -1.62 -11.21 13.67
C LEU A 2 -2.44 -12.28 14.40
N THR A 3 -2.45 -12.27 15.73
CA THR A 3 -3.15 -13.26 16.55
C THR A 3 -4.66 -13.25 16.22
N LYS A 4 -5.29 -14.42 16.14
CA LYS A 4 -6.71 -14.62 15.77
C LYS A 4 -7.72 -13.73 16.56
N MET A 5 -7.36 -13.28 17.77
CA MET A 5 -8.15 -12.31 18.57
C MET A 5 -8.06 -10.85 18.07
N ALA A 6 -6.95 -10.44 17.45
CA ALA A 6 -6.74 -9.06 17.00
C ALA A 6 -7.59 -8.71 15.76
N THR A 7 -7.78 -9.68 14.86
CA THR A 7 -8.53 -9.47 13.60
C THR A 7 -10.04 -9.34 13.85
N VAL A 8 -10.60 -10.16 14.73
CA VAL A 8 -12.02 -10.07 15.13
C VAL A 8 -12.33 -8.70 15.73
N ASP A 9 -11.44 -8.18 16.57
CA ASP A 9 -11.63 -6.88 17.22
C ASP A 9 -11.53 -5.69 16.22
N LEU A 10 -10.68 -5.79 15.19
CA LEU A 10 -10.63 -4.74 14.17
C LEU A 10 -11.96 -4.60 13.40
N PHE A 11 -12.52 -5.70 12.92
CA PHE A 11 -13.79 -5.66 12.18
C PHE A 11 -14.93 -5.15 13.06
N GLN A 12 -14.92 -5.48 14.37
CA GLN A 12 -15.85 -4.90 15.34
C GLN A 12 -15.69 -3.38 15.46
N VAL A 13 -14.45 -2.88 15.48
CA VAL A 13 -14.18 -1.44 15.42
C VAL A 13 -14.68 -0.85 14.10
N LEU A 14 -14.44 -1.47 12.95
CA LEU A 14 -14.89 -0.95 11.65
C LEU A 14 -16.40 -1.06 11.40
N ARG A 15 -17.15 -1.84 12.19
CA ARG A 15 -18.62 -1.95 12.08
C ARG A 15 -19.36 -0.60 12.19
N SER A 16 -18.81 0.35 12.94
CA SER A 16 -19.41 1.69 13.10
C SER A 16 -19.20 2.55 11.86
N ARG A 17 -20.30 3.04 11.26
CA ARG A 17 -20.26 4.00 10.15
C ARG A 17 -19.46 5.25 10.50
N THR A 18 -19.73 5.87 11.65
CA THR A 18 -19.02 7.06 12.13
C THR A 18 -17.50 6.84 12.21
N ARG A 19 -17.04 5.68 12.73
CA ARG A 19 -15.60 5.38 12.78
C ARG A 19 -14.99 5.22 11.39
N ARG A 20 -15.69 4.58 10.45
CA ARG A 20 -15.23 4.47 9.05
C ARG A 20 -15.15 5.84 8.39
N ASP A 21 -16.12 6.71 8.61
CA ASP A 21 -16.13 8.04 8.01
C ASP A 21 -15.07 8.96 8.61
N ILE A 22 -14.82 8.88 9.93
CA ILE A 22 -13.67 9.53 10.58
C ILE A 22 -12.35 9.03 9.99
N LEU A 23 -12.17 7.71 9.87
CA LEU A 23 -10.95 7.13 9.30
C LEU A 23 -10.73 7.62 7.86
N LYS A 24 -11.77 7.63 7.02
CA LYS A 24 -11.71 8.17 5.65
C LYS A 24 -11.29 9.63 5.61
N ALA A 25 -11.79 10.47 6.52
CA ALA A 25 -11.38 11.86 6.60
C ALA A 25 -9.89 11.98 7.00
N LEU A 26 -9.46 11.18 7.97
CA LEU A 26 -8.08 11.12 8.46
C LEU A 26 -7.08 10.54 7.45
N MET A 27 -7.54 9.76 6.47
CA MET A 27 -6.72 9.32 5.33
C MET A 27 -6.42 10.46 4.35
N LYS A 28 -7.26 11.51 4.33
CA LYS A 28 -7.08 12.67 3.44
C LYS A 28 -6.28 13.79 4.11
N ARG A 29 -6.43 13.98 5.42
CA ARG A 29 -5.78 15.06 6.18
C ARG A 29 -5.70 14.75 7.68
N GLU A 30 -4.73 15.36 8.35
CA GLU A 30 -4.64 15.31 9.80
C GLU A 30 -5.70 16.23 10.45
N MET A 31 -6.25 15.84 11.61
CA MET A 31 -7.32 16.59 12.26
C MET A 31 -7.20 16.56 13.79
N HIS A 32 -7.64 17.64 14.44
CA HIS A 32 -7.88 17.67 15.88
C HIS A 32 -9.21 17.01 16.23
N ILE A 33 -9.32 16.47 17.46
CA ILE A 33 -10.57 15.85 17.95
C ILE A 33 -11.75 16.83 17.88
N SER A 34 -11.55 18.10 18.22
CA SER A 34 -12.59 19.13 18.12
C SER A 34 -13.01 19.41 16.67
N GLY A 35 -12.08 19.34 15.72
CA GLY A 35 -12.35 19.44 14.29
C GLY A 35 -13.19 18.25 13.79
N ILE A 36 -12.84 17.04 14.22
CA ILE A 36 -13.61 15.82 13.93
C ILE A 36 -15.03 15.95 14.49
N ALA A 37 -15.18 16.38 15.75
CA ALA A 37 -16.48 16.57 16.37
C ALA A 37 -17.37 17.52 15.57
N ARG A 38 -16.82 18.67 15.14
CA ARG A 38 -17.52 19.65 14.30
C ARG A 38 -17.92 19.08 12.94
N GLU A 39 -17.01 18.41 12.24
CA GLU A 39 -17.25 17.90 10.89
C GLU A 39 -18.35 16.83 10.83
N PHE A 40 -18.40 15.97 11.85
CA PHE A 40 -19.38 14.89 11.90
C PHE A 40 -20.63 15.23 12.74
N GLY A 41 -20.75 16.47 13.22
CA GLY A 41 -21.91 16.92 14.00
C GLY A 41 -22.12 16.15 15.31
N ILE A 42 -21.02 15.72 15.96
CA ILE A 42 -21.04 14.93 17.20
C ILE A 42 -20.35 15.68 18.34
N SER A 43 -20.59 15.26 19.58
CA SER A 43 -19.90 15.88 20.72
C SER A 43 -18.42 15.51 20.77
N VAL A 44 -17.59 16.38 21.36
CA VAL A 44 -16.16 16.12 21.57
C VAL A 44 -15.91 14.81 22.34
N PRO A 45 -16.68 14.47 23.40
CA PRO A 45 -16.56 13.15 24.06
C PRO A 45 -16.88 11.97 23.13
N GLN A 46 -17.91 12.07 22.29
CA GLN A 46 -18.25 11.02 21.31
C GLN A 46 -17.14 10.85 20.27
N ALA A 47 -16.63 11.96 19.71
CA ALA A 47 -15.49 11.93 18.79
C ALA A 47 -14.25 11.30 19.45
N SER A 48 -13.95 11.67 20.69
CA SER A 48 -12.85 11.11 21.49
C SER A 48 -12.98 9.59 21.66
N LYS A 49 -14.19 9.10 21.99
CA LYS A 49 -14.46 7.65 22.11
C LYS A 49 -14.23 6.91 20.79
N HIS A 50 -14.71 7.46 19.68
CA HIS A 50 -14.49 6.87 18.35
C HIS A 50 -13.00 6.82 18.00
N CYS A 51 -12.29 7.93 18.18
CA CYS A 51 -10.87 8.04 17.86
C CYS A 51 -10.02 7.14 18.75
N ARG A 52 -10.34 7.00 20.05
CA ARG A 52 -9.61 6.11 20.96
C ARG A 52 -9.61 4.67 20.47
N LEU A 53 -10.77 4.14 20.09
CA LEU A 53 -10.87 2.77 19.56
C LEU A 53 -10.09 2.60 18.25
N LEU A 54 -10.09 3.61 17.38
CA LEU A 54 -9.28 3.59 16.15
C LEU A 54 -7.77 3.61 16.46
N VAL A 55 -7.35 4.34 17.50
CA VAL A 55 -5.95 4.39 17.97
C VAL A 55 -5.54 3.07 18.62
N GLU A 56 -6.39 2.49 19.47
CA GLU A 56 -6.15 1.18 20.11
C GLU A 56 -5.96 0.06 19.10
N LYS A 57 -6.60 0.16 17.93
CA LYS A 57 -6.41 -0.77 16.81
C LYS A 57 -5.33 -0.37 15.82
N GLY A 58 -4.58 0.69 16.09
CA GLY A 58 -3.50 1.14 15.22
C GLY A 58 -3.96 1.57 13.82
N LEU A 59 -5.25 1.89 13.65
CA LEU A 59 -5.81 2.47 12.41
C LEU A 59 -5.55 3.98 12.33
N VAL A 60 -5.34 4.61 13.48
CA VAL A 60 -5.06 6.03 13.64
C VAL A 60 -3.87 6.17 14.58
N GLU A 61 -2.96 7.06 14.27
CA GLU A 61 -1.95 7.52 15.20
C GLU A 61 -2.32 8.89 15.77
N LYS A 62 -1.85 9.15 16.98
CA LYS A 62 -2.08 10.39 17.71
C LYS A 62 -0.74 11.04 18.01
N ARG A 63 -0.56 12.29 17.58
CA ARG A 63 0.63 13.11 17.88
C ARG A 63 0.23 14.27 18.78
N THR A 64 1.00 14.48 19.84
CA THR A 64 0.79 15.58 20.78
C THR A 64 1.72 16.73 20.41
N PHE A 65 1.14 17.90 20.12
CA PHE A 65 1.86 19.14 19.88
C PHE A 65 1.49 20.13 20.99
N GLY A 66 2.34 20.23 22.01
CA GLY A 66 2.05 21.04 23.20
C GLY A 66 0.76 20.59 23.90
N ARG A 67 -0.26 21.46 23.92
CA ARG A 67 -1.58 21.18 24.52
C ARG A 67 -2.59 20.57 23.54
N THR A 68 -2.21 20.43 22.27
CA THR A 68 -3.15 20.03 21.20
C THR A 68 -2.83 18.63 20.69
N GLN A 69 -3.87 17.85 20.42
CA GLN A 69 -3.77 16.48 19.92
C GLN A 69 -4.19 16.46 18.45
N VAL A 70 -3.30 15.97 17.59
CA VAL A 70 -3.54 15.78 16.15
C VAL A 70 -3.63 14.29 15.86
N LEU A 71 -4.63 13.89 15.08
CA LEU A 71 -4.86 12.51 14.66
C LEU A 71 -4.57 12.39 13.16
N ARG A 72 -4.00 11.24 12.77
CA ARG A 72 -3.70 10.88 11.39
C ARG A 72 -4.02 9.41 11.17
N ALA A 73 -4.54 9.03 9.99
CA ALA A 73 -4.69 7.62 9.66
C ALA A 73 -3.32 6.91 9.55
N LYS A 74 -3.26 5.67 10.04
CA LYS A 74 -2.12 4.76 9.89
C LYS A 74 -2.52 3.59 8.98
N PRO A 75 -2.36 3.73 7.65
CA PRO A 75 -2.85 2.75 6.69
C PRO A 75 -2.13 1.39 6.77
N ASP A 76 -0.92 1.34 7.34
CA ASP A 76 -0.12 0.12 7.46
C ASP A 76 -0.89 -1.04 8.11
N THR A 77 -1.74 -0.73 9.09
CA THR A 77 -2.55 -1.77 9.75
C THR A 77 -3.60 -2.37 8.84
N LEU A 78 -4.17 -1.58 7.92
CA LEU A 78 -5.06 -2.10 6.89
C LEU A 78 -4.28 -2.93 5.87
N TYR A 79 -3.10 -2.45 5.43
CA TYR A 79 -2.27 -3.18 4.47
C TYR A 79 -1.85 -4.56 4.99
N ARG A 80 -1.40 -4.66 6.25
CA ARG A 80 -1.05 -5.97 6.86
C ARG A 80 -2.20 -6.97 6.92
N ILE A 81 -3.45 -6.49 6.92
CA ILE A 81 -4.62 -7.37 6.93
C ILE A 81 -4.99 -7.77 5.51
N LEU A 82 -4.87 -6.86 4.56
CA LEU A 82 -5.02 -7.19 3.15
C LEU A 82 -3.95 -8.22 2.72
N GLU A 83 -2.74 -8.10 3.24
CA GLU A 83 -1.64 -9.04 3.03
C GLU A 83 -1.95 -10.47 3.49
N TYR A 84 -2.79 -10.65 4.51
CA TYR A 84 -3.26 -11.99 4.91
C TYR A 84 -4.12 -12.69 3.84
N PHE A 85 -4.69 -11.92 2.92
CA PHE A 85 -5.46 -12.43 1.79
C PHE A 85 -4.65 -12.42 0.48
N SER A 86 -3.35 -12.15 0.54
CA SER A 86 -2.48 -12.28 -0.62
C SER A 86 -2.32 -13.75 -1.00
N ASP A 87 -2.37 -14.03 -2.29
CA ASP A 87 -2.02 -15.35 -2.80
C ASP A 87 -0.49 -15.52 -2.74
N GLU A 88 -0.05 -16.64 -2.18
CA GLU A 88 1.35 -17.04 -2.14
C GLU A 88 1.54 -18.24 -3.09
N THR A 89 2.58 -18.20 -3.92
CA THR A 89 2.87 -19.27 -4.87
C THR A 89 4.37 -19.48 -4.96
N GLU A 90 4.79 -20.74 -4.99
CA GLU A 90 6.18 -21.13 -5.22
C GLU A 90 6.36 -21.51 -6.69
N VAL A 91 7.48 -21.09 -7.27
CA VAL A 91 7.91 -21.46 -8.62
C VAL A 91 9.38 -21.84 -8.59
N GLU A 92 9.74 -22.92 -9.29
CA GLU A 92 11.14 -23.30 -9.50
C GLU A 92 11.64 -22.70 -10.82
N VAL A 93 12.84 -22.13 -10.79
CA VAL A 93 13.49 -21.54 -11.97
C VAL A 93 14.96 -21.94 -12.04
N PRO A 94 15.53 -22.11 -13.24
CA PRO A 94 16.97 -22.28 -13.40
C PRO A 94 17.75 -21.10 -12.80
N GLU A 95 18.94 -21.37 -12.26
CA GLU A 95 19.85 -20.31 -11.80
C GLU A 95 20.14 -19.31 -12.92
N GLY A 96 20.15 -18.01 -12.60
CA GLY A 96 20.35 -16.92 -13.54
C GLY A 96 19.09 -16.45 -14.27
N SER A 97 17.94 -17.10 -14.06
CA SER A 97 16.65 -16.63 -14.54
C SER A 97 16.35 -15.22 -14.02
N ASN A 98 15.55 -14.46 -14.77
CA ASN A 98 15.07 -13.15 -14.34
C ASN A 98 13.66 -13.25 -13.71
N ILE A 99 13.20 -12.15 -13.11
CA ILE A 99 11.92 -12.11 -12.39
C ILE A 99 10.74 -12.20 -13.37
N ILE A 100 10.87 -11.64 -14.57
CA ILE A 100 9.82 -11.75 -15.60
C ILE A 100 9.58 -13.22 -15.96
N ASP A 101 10.64 -13.98 -16.19
CA ASP A 101 10.55 -15.39 -16.57
C ASP A 101 9.91 -16.23 -15.43
N ALA A 102 10.27 -15.95 -14.17
CA ALA A 102 9.61 -16.56 -13.02
C ALA A 102 8.10 -16.24 -12.98
N LEU A 103 7.72 -14.97 -13.16
CA LEU A 103 6.33 -14.53 -13.14
C LEU A 103 5.50 -15.07 -14.31
N THR A 104 6.10 -15.39 -15.46
CA THR A 104 5.35 -16.01 -16.57
C THR A 104 4.83 -17.40 -16.26
N GLN A 105 5.37 -18.08 -15.24
CA GLN A 105 4.88 -19.40 -14.81
C GLN A 105 3.62 -19.30 -13.94
N ILE A 106 3.30 -18.10 -13.43
CA ILE A 106 2.18 -17.89 -12.52
C ILE A 106 0.91 -17.58 -13.34
N ALA A 107 -0.17 -18.32 -13.07
CA ALA A 107 -1.46 -18.07 -13.69
C ALA A 107 -1.98 -16.66 -13.34
N GLY A 108 -2.70 -16.03 -14.26
CA GLY A 108 -3.29 -14.71 -14.02
C GLY A 108 -2.34 -13.52 -14.25
N VAL A 109 -1.03 -13.75 -14.44
CA VAL A 109 -0.06 -12.71 -14.76
C VAL A 109 -0.01 -12.44 -16.27
N LYS A 110 -0.17 -11.17 -16.68
CA LYS A 110 0.07 -10.71 -18.05
C LYS A 110 1.26 -9.76 -18.07
N ILE A 111 2.17 -10.01 -19.01
CA ILE A 111 3.38 -9.22 -19.20
C ILE A 111 3.37 -8.64 -20.60
N GLU A 112 3.66 -7.35 -20.72
CA GLU A 112 3.89 -6.69 -22.00
C GLU A 112 5.38 -6.38 -22.15
N ARG A 113 5.93 -6.75 -23.30
CA ARG A 113 7.30 -6.43 -23.69
C ARG A 113 7.26 -5.25 -24.65
N ARG A 114 7.95 -4.18 -24.27
CA ARG A 114 8.17 -3.02 -25.15
C ARG A 114 9.66 -2.80 -25.25
N ASP A 115 10.18 -2.92 -26.47
CA ASP A 115 11.62 -2.99 -26.75
C ASP A 115 12.27 -4.15 -25.96
N GLU A 116 13.44 -3.92 -25.35
CA GLU A 116 14.14 -4.87 -24.49
C GLU A 116 13.61 -4.92 -23.05
N ARG A 117 12.46 -4.28 -22.75
CA ARG A 117 11.94 -4.18 -21.39
C ARG A 117 10.60 -4.89 -21.19
N GLY A 118 10.52 -5.72 -20.16
CA GLY A 118 9.29 -6.39 -19.74
C GLY A 118 8.63 -5.68 -18.55
N PHE A 119 7.31 -5.47 -18.63
CA PHE A 119 6.52 -4.94 -17.52
C PHE A 119 5.27 -5.79 -17.30
N VAL A 120 4.96 -6.07 -16.04
CA VAL A 120 3.69 -6.70 -15.67
C VAL A 120 2.58 -5.67 -15.84
N THR A 121 1.56 -6.01 -16.62
CA THR A 121 0.41 -5.14 -16.93
C THR A 121 -0.90 -5.62 -16.33
N LYS A 122 -0.94 -6.88 -15.88
CA LYS A 122 -2.10 -7.47 -15.22
C LYS A 122 -1.69 -8.58 -14.27
N ILE A 123 -2.35 -8.68 -13.12
CA ILE A 123 -2.28 -9.83 -12.19
C ILE A 123 -3.71 -10.10 -11.72
N ASP A 124 -4.17 -11.35 -11.79
CA ASP A 124 -5.46 -11.82 -11.26
C ASP A 124 -6.67 -10.95 -11.64
N GLY A 125 -6.73 -10.54 -12.91
CA GLY A 125 -7.83 -9.72 -13.41
C GLY A 125 -7.62 -8.21 -13.27
N GLU A 126 -6.70 -7.78 -12.43
CA GLU A 126 -6.43 -6.37 -12.14
C GLU A 126 -5.43 -5.78 -13.15
N GLU A 127 -5.83 -4.77 -13.91
CA GLU A 127 -4.93 -4.08 -14.86
C GLU A 127 -4.17 -2.92 -14.20
N GLY A 128 -2.88 -2.76 -14.51
CA GLY A 128 -2.08 -1.64 -14.04
C GLY A 128 -0.58 -1.86 -14.18
N PHE A 129 0.20 -0.91 -13.68
CA PHE A 129 1.65 -1.07 -13.59
C PHE A 129 2.03 -1.64 -12.23
N TYR A 130 2.96 -2.57 -12.22
CA TYR A 130 3.43 -3.22 -11.00
C TYR A 130 4.92 -2.98 -10.79
N ILE A 131 5.31 -2.82 -9.53
CA ILE A 131 6.69 -2.83 -9.07
C ILE A 131 6.96 -4.14 -8.33
N TYR A 132 8.24 -4.44 -8.09
CA TYR A 132 8.63 -5.60 -7.31
C TYR A 132 9.56 -5.22 -6.18
N GLU A 133 9.49 -6.01 -5.12
CA GLU A 133 10.45 -6.05 -4.03
C GLU A 133 11.03 -7.46 -3.95
N VAL A 134 12.32 -7.56 -3.64
CA VAL A 134 13.02 -8.81 -3.37
C VAL A 134 13.39 -8.82 -1.90
N ASN A 135 12.91 -9.84 -1.17
CA ASN A 135 13.10 -9.97 0.27
C ASN A 135 12.72 -8.67 1.03
N GLY A 136 11.58 -8.07 0.64
CA GLY A 136 11.05 -6.83 1.22
C GLY A 136 11.80 -5.55 0.86
N ARG A 137 12.69 -5.57 -0.15
CA ARG A 137 13.44 -4.38 -0.62
C ARG A 137 13.25 -4.15 -2.10
N ALA A 138 12.96 -2.91 -2.49
CA ALA A 138 12.88 -2.51 -3.89
C ALA A 138 14.28 -2.53 -4.53
N PRO A 139 14.53 -3.32 -5.59
CA PRO A 139 15.82 -3.33 -6.27
C PRO A 139 16.03 -2.12 -7.18
N ASP A 140 17.28 -1.79 -7.46
CA ASP A 140 17.66 -0.68 -8.36
C ASP A 140 17.64 -1.05 -9.85
N VAL A 141 17.34 -2.32 -10.16
CA VAL A 141 17.26 -2.84 -11.53
C VAL A 141 15.82 -3.24 -11.88
N PRO A 142 15.39 -3.18 -13.15
CA PRO A 142 14.09 -3.72 -13.55
C PRO A 142 14.03 -5.26 -13.46
N MET A 143 12.81 -5.82 -13.47
CA MET A 143 12.53 -7.26 -13.28
C MET A 143 13.26 -8.17 -14.30
N ASP A 144 13.42 -7.71 -15.54
CA ASP A 144 14.09 -8.44 -16.64
C ASP A 144 15.63 -8.49 -16.51
N ARG A 145 16.22 -7.55 -15.76
CA ARG A 145 17.66 -7.45 -15.52
C ARG A 145 18.09 -8.06 -14.19
N PHE A 146 17.16 -8.29 -13.28
CA PHE A 146 17.44 -9.00 -12.03
C PHE A 146 17.82 -10.45 -12.32
N ARG A 147 18.77 -11.01 -11.57
CA ARG A 147 19.26 -12.39 -11.75
C ARG A 147 19.12 -13.16 -10.45
N ILE A 148 18.32 -14.22 -10.48
CA ILE A 148 18.07 -15.11 -9.35
C ILE A 148 19.29 -16.04 -9.20
N LYS A 149 19.94 -16.00 -8.03
CA LYS A 149 21.13 -16.80 -7.72
C LYS A 149 20.97 -17.66 -6.47
N GLU A 150 19.94 -17.38 -5.68
CA GLU A 150 19.62 -18.01 -4.41
C GLU A 150 18.12 -17.89 -4.18
N ASP A 151 17.60 -18.65 -3.23
CA ASP A 151 16.19 -18.61 -2.84
C ASP A 151 15.82 -17.22 -2.33
N LEU A 152 14.70 -16.70 -2.84
CA LEU A 152 14.25 -15.35 -2.55
C LEU A 152 12.72 -15.25 -2.59
N THR A 153 12.19 -14.24 -1.91
CA THR A 153 10.77 -13.88 -1.98
C THR A 153 10.61 -12.65 -2.87
N VAL A 154 9.69 -12.72 -3.83
CA VAL A 154 9.33 -11.60 -4.70
C VAL A 154 7.92 -11.13 -4.35
N GLU A 155 7.78 -9.88 -3.94
CA GLU A 155 6.47 -9.26 -3.78
C GLU A 155 6.19 -8.35 -4.98
N VAL A 156 5.09 -8.59 -5.71
CA VAL A 156 4.70 -7.76 -6.86
C VAL A 156 3.53 -6.86 -6.46
N LYS A 157 3.76 -5.55 -6.46
CA LYS A 157 2.82 -4.54 -5.92
C LYS A 157 2.28 -3.65 -7.03
N LYS A 158 0.96 -3.56 -7.15
CA LYS A 158 0.30 -2.64 -8.09
C LYS A 158 0.55 -1.19 -7.67
N ILE A 159 1.05 -0.37 -8.59
CA ILE A 159 1.17 1.08 -8.38
C ILE A 159 -0.24 1.67 -8.38
N LEU A 160 -0.67 2.15 -7.21
CA LEU A 160 -1.89 2.93 -7.09
C LEU A 160 -1.62 4.38 -7.50
N TYR A 161 -2.54 4.95 -8.27
CA TYR A 161 -2.43 6.30 -8.83
C TYR A 161 -2.10 7.35 -7.74
N VAL A 162 -0.93 7.98 -7.83
CA VAL A 162 -0.52 9.09 -6.97
C VAL A 162 -0.20 10.34 -7.79
N LYS A 163 -0.26 11.50 -7.11
CA LYS A 163 -0.14 12.87 -7.65
C LYS A 163 0.75 12.97 -8.89
N LYS A 164 0.18 13.42 -10.02
CA LYS A 164 0.86 13.57 -11.31
C LYS A 164 1.84 14.75 -11.29
N LYS A 165 3.07 14.54 -11.78
CA LYS A 165 4.01 15.62 -12.12
C LYS A 165 4.05 15.77 -13.64
N LYS A 166 3.74 16.97 -14.15
CA LYS A 166 3.86 17.30 -15.58
C LYS A 166 5.19 18.00 -15.81
N LEU A 167 5.92 17.60 -16.84
CA LEU A 167 7.18 18.22 -17.25
C LEU A 167 7.10 18.53 -18.75
N ASP A 168 7.26 19.79 -19.12
CA ASP A 168 7.42 20.19 -20.51
C ASP A 168 8.94 20.23 -20.80
N ILE A 169 9.44 19.27 -21.57
CA ILE A 169 10.86 19.15 -21.92
C ILE A 169 11.12 19.93 -23.20
N LYS A 170 11.96 20.96 -23.13
CA LYS A 170 12.47 21.69 -24.31
C LYS A 170 13.89 21.23 -24.59
N VAL A 171 14.12 20.66 -25.76
CA VAL A 171 15.45 20.24 -26.22
C VAL A 171 16.15 21.46 -26.82
N LYS A 172 17.35 21.79 -26.33
CA LYS A 172 18.21 22.78 -27.00
C LYS A 172 18.93 22.08 -28.17
N PRO A 173 19.02 22.71 -29.35
CA PRO A 173 19.85 22.19 -30.43
C PRO A 173 21.31 22.14 -29.96
N GLY A 174 21.98 21.00 -30.15
CA GLY A 174 23.38 20.84 -29.80
C GLY A 174 24.25 21.77 -30.64
N SER A 175 25.18 22.48 -29.99
CA SER A 175 26.21 23.25 -30.68
C SER A 175 27.09 22.27 -31.47
N ARG A 176 27.03 22.36 -32.81
CA ARG A 176 28.01 21.72 -33.69
C ARG A 176 29.35 22.42 -33.56
#